data_AF-A0A829D7K2-F1
#
_entry.id   AF-A0A829D7K2-F1
#
_cell.length_a   1.000
_cell.length_b   1.000
_cell.length_c   1.000
_cell.angle_alpha   90.00
_cell.angle_beta   90.00
_cell.angle_gamma   90.00
#
_symmetry.space_group_name_H-M   'P 1'
#
loop_
_entity.id
_entity.type
_entity.pdbx_description
1 polymer ?
#
loop_
_entity_poly.entity_id
_entity_poly.type
_entity_poly.pdbx_seq_one_letter_code
_entity_poly.pdbx_strand_id
1 'polypeptide(L)'
;MVQKAYKHTDLSFSSKKNKTQNSNKSQETFPIFRFGKNIIQDELTPLESKPFKIIVRGENPKTGQTYRGAYGTGETCYYEIDGLDSQGAEKRAKEIFNEKCGSGFKGKFISFGFPSITHSQIIEVQDPDDLSRSAKAFVDKVIKKFNKDGYRQEIFPGFYYEPPKTGSSKSNGKK
;
A
#
# COMPACT_ATOMS: atom_id res chain seq x y z
N MET A 1 19.39 22.02 -45.94
CA MET A 1 19.14 22.51 -44.57
C MET A 1 17.67 22.31 -44.27
N VAL A 2 17.30 21.48 -43.28
CA VAL A 2 15.88 21.30 -42.90
C VAL A 2 15.77 21.28 -41.37
N GLN A 3 15.02 22.24 -40.84
CA GLN A 3 14.52 22.25 -39.46
C GLN A 3 13.03 22.60 -39.50
N LYS A 4 12.18 21.81 -38.82
CA LYS A 4 11.16 22.23 -37.84
C LYS A 4 10.19 21.08 -37.45
N ALA A 5 9.61 21.18 -36.26
CA ALA A 5 8.49 20.38 -35.72
C ALA A 5 7.39 21.37 -35.22
N TYR A 6 6.15 21.03 -34.84
CA TYR A 6 5.47 19.78 -34.44
C TYR A 6 4.08 19.72 -35.17
N LYS A 7 3.04 18.89 -34.90
CA LYS A 7 2.67 17.99 -33.77
C LYS A 7 1.79 16.81 -34.27
N HIS A 8 1.06 16.15 -33.37
CA HIS A 8 0.15 15.01 -33.63
C HIS A 8 -1.34 15.41 -33.69
N THR A 9 -2.13 14.56 -34.34
CA THR A 9 -3.51 14.19 -33.92
C THR A 9 -3.72 12.67 -34.06
N ASP A 10 -4.36 12.09 -33.03
CA ASP A 10 -5.22 10.90 -33.04
C ASP A 10 -4.77 9.60 -33.72
N LEU A 11 -3.90 8.83 -33.05
CA LEU A 11 -3.87 7.37 -33.20
C LEU A 11 -4.82 6.70 -32.19
N SER A 12 -6.08 6.53 -32.60
CA SER A 12 -7.08 5.79 -31.84
C SER A 12 -7.00 4.29 -32.13
N PHE A 13 -6.57 3.49 -31.15
CA PHE A 13 -6.67 2.03 -31.23
C PHE A 13 -8.05 1.56 -30.75
N SER A 14 -9.01 1.55 -31.69
CA SER A 14 -10.34 1.01 -31.47
C SER A 14 -10.36 -0.51 -31.65
N SER A 15 -10.28 -1.27 -30.54
CA SER A 15 -10.72 -2.67 -30.49
C SER A 15 -12.04 -2.74 -29.72
N LYS A 16 -13.07 -3.32 -30.36
CA LYS A 16 -14.46 -3.20 -29.89
C LYS A 16 -14.76 -4.05 -28.65
N LYS A 17 -15.32 -3.37 -27.64
CA LYS A 17 -16.35 -3.82 -26.67
C LYS A 17 -16.63 -5.33 -26.58
N ASN A 18 -16.53 -5.86 -25.36
CA ASN A 18 -17.70 -6.47 -24.75
C ASN A 18 -18.18 -5.59 -23.59
N LYS A 19 -19.49 -5.36 -23.51
CA LYS A 19 -20.14 -4.48 -22.52
C LYS A 19 -20.69 -5.33 -21.37
N THR A 20 -20.17 -5.14 -20.17
CA THR A 20 -20.92 -5.44 -18.95
C THR A 20 -21.01 -4.14 -18.16
N GLN A 21 -22.22 -3.69 -17.87
CA GLN A 21 -22.46 -2.53 -17.02
C GLN A 21 -22.10 -2.89 -15.57
N ASN A 22 -21.43 -2.00 -14.84
CA ASN A 22 -21.78 -1.71 -13.45
C ASN A 22 -21.04 -0.49 -12.88
N SER A 23 -21.79 0.31 -12.11
CA SER A 23 -21.35 1.24 -11.05
C SER A 23 -20.10 2.12 -11.27
N ASN A 24 -20.31 3.43 -11.35
CA ASN A 24 -19.23 4.42 -11.19
C ASN A 24 -18.70 4.45 -9.74
N LYS A 25 -17.90 3.44 -9.38
CA LYS A 25 -16.81 3.58 -8.42
C LYS A 25 -15.56 3.78 -9.27
N SER A 26 -14.88 4.92 -9.14
CA SER A 26 -13.60 5.14 -9.81
C SER A 26 -12.64 4.05 -9.35
N GLN A 27 -12.29 3.13 -10.25
CA GLN A 27 -11.21 2.18 -9.98
C GLN A 27 -9.92 2.99 -9.89
N GLU A 28 -9.39 3.12 -8.68
CA GLU A 28 -8.09 3.77 -8.45
C GLU A 28 -7.03 2.96 -9.19
N THR A 29 -6.54 3.50 -10.30
CA THR A 29 -5.49 2.89 -11.11
C THR A 29 -4.14 3.24 -10.50
N PHE A 30 -3.61 2.33 -9.69
CA PHE A 30 -2.28 2.47 -9.09
C PHE A 30 -1.18 2.29 -10.15
N PRO A 31 -0.03 2.98 -10.04
CA PRO A 31 1.15 2.69 -10.85
C PRO A 31 1.63 1.26 -10.60
N ILE A 32 1.78 0.48 -11.68
CA ILE A 32 2.17 -0.93 -11.60
C ILE A 32 3.66 -1.08 -11.89
N PHE A 33 4.36 -1.80 -11.03
CA PHE A 33 5.74 -2.26 -11.21
C PHE A 33 5.77 -3.77 -11.29
N ARG A 34 6.43 -4.30 -12.33
CA ARG A 34 6.51 -5.73 -12.65
C ARG A 34 7.96 -6.18 -12.65
N PHE A 35 8.23 -7.27 -11.93
CA PHE A 35 9.50 -7.98 -12.01
C PHE A 35 9.73 -8.43 -13.46
N GLY A 36 11.00 -8.42 -13.89
CA GLY A 36 11.40 -8.70 -15.27
C GLY A 36 10.92 -7.71 -16.34
N LYS A 37 10.24 -6.60 -15.98
CA LYS A 37 9.73 -5.60 -16.96
C LYS A 37 10.20 -4.18 -16.67
N ASN A 38 9.56 -3.48 -15.74
CA ASN A 38 9.93 -2.09 -15.38
C ASN A 38 10.66 -1.97 -14.04
N ILE A 39 10.79 -3.09 -13.29
CA ILE A 39 11.79 -3.26 -12.24
C ILE A 39 13.08 -3.76 -12.91
N ILE A 40 14.20 -3.07 -12.65
CA ILE A 40 15.54 -3.37 -13.21
C ILE A 40 16.33 -4.26 -12.26
N GLN A 41 16.28 -3.91 -10.98
CA GLN A 41 16.96 -4.56 -9.88
C GLN A 41 16.09 -4.37 -8.65
N ASP A 42 16.02 -5.39 -7.81
CA ASP A 42 15.30 -5.35 -6.56
C ASP A 42 16.11 -5.97 -5.42
N GLU A 43 15.84 -5.45 -4.22
CA GLU A 43 16.25 -5.99 -2.94
C GLU A 43 14.96 -6.15 -2.10
N LEU A 44 13.88 -6.67 -2.73
CA LEU A 44 12.54 -6.70 -2.16
C LEU A 44 12.25 -8.03 -1.47
N THR A 45 12.06 -7.95 -0.15
CA THR A 45 11.47 -9.01 0.66
C THR A 45 9.97 -8.76 0.81
N PRO A 46 9.08 -9.65 0.32
CA PRO A 46 7.65 -9.54 0.60
C PRO A 46 7.42 -9.73 2.11
N LEU A 47 6.55 -8.92 2.69
CA LEU A 47 5.99 -9.18 4.02
C LEU A 47 4.52 -9.55 3.87
N GLU A 48 4.25 -10.82 4.15
CA GLU A 48 2.89 -11.32 4.33
C GLU A 48 2.20 -10.57 5.46
N SER A 49 0.93 -10.23 5.24
CA SER A 49 0.04 -9.75 6.29
C SER A 49 -0.30 -10.91 7.24
N LYS A 50 0.63 -11.26 8.13
CA LYS A 50 0.31 -12.14 9.26
C LYS A 50 -0.80 -11.48 10.10
N PRO A 51 -1.77 -12.27 10.60
CA PRO A 51 -2.77 -11.75 11.51
C PRO A 51 -2.07 -11.38 12.83
N PHE A 52 -2.01 -10.08 13.11
CA PHE A 52 -1.49 -9.53 14.37
C PHE A 52 -2.61 -8.93 15.23
N LYS A 53 -2.43 -9.04 16.54
CA LYS A 53 -3.26 -8.42 17.57
C LYS A 53 -2.41 -7.45 18.39
N ILE A 54 -2.61 -6.17 18.20
CA ILE A 54 -1.97 -5.13 19.01
C ILE A 54 -2.71 -5.04 20.34
N ILE A 55 -1.98 -5.07 21.45
CA ILE A 55 -2.52 -4.83 22.79
C ILE A 55 -1.73 -3.70 23.45
N VAL A 56 -2.38 -2.56 23.61
CA VAL A 56 -1.85 -1.41 24.36
C VAL A 56 -2.25 -1.56 25.82
N ARG A 57 -1.28 -1.40 26.73
CA ARG A 57 -1.46 -1.42 28.18
C ARG A 57 -0.76 -0.21 28.78
N GLY A 58 -1.13 0.15 29.99
CA GLY A 58 -0.47 1.19 30.77
C GLY A 58 -1.27 1.52 32.02
N GLU A 59 -0.74 2.47 32.78
CA GLU A 59 -1.38 3.01 33.96
C GLU A 59 -1.74 4.48 33.76
N ASN A 60 -2.86 4.91 34.34
CA ASN A 60 -3.18 6.33 34.46
C ASN A 60 -2.49 6.89 35.72
N PRO A 61 -1.42 7.70 35.59
CA PRO A 61 -0.62 8.14 36.73
C PRO A 61 -1.36 9.10 37.68
N LYS A 62 -2.57 9.54 37.32
CA LYS A 62 -3.43 10.37 38.18
C LYS A 62 -4.42 9.56 39.02
N THR A 63 -4.73 8.33 38.62
CA THR A 63 -5.78 7.50 39.27
C THR A 63 -5.31 6.13 39.71
N GLY A 64 -4.10 5.70 39.33
CA GLY A 64 -3.58 4.35 39.60
C GLY A 64 -4.33 3.24 38.85
N GLN A 65 -5.20 3.60 37.91
CA GLN A 65 -6.01 2.63 37.18
C GLN A 65 -5.24 2.12 35.96
N THR A 66 -5.06 0.81 35.90
CA THR A 66 -4.54 0.12 34.72
C THR A 66 -5.62 0.03 33.63
N TYR A 67 -5.21 0.18 32.38
CA TYR A 67 -6.09 0.02 31.22
C TYR A 67 -5.50 -0.93 30.18
N ARG A 68 -6.36 -1.39 29.28
CA ARG A 68 -6.00 -2.29 28.19
C ARG A 68 -6.89 -2.03 26.98
N GLY A 69 -6.29 -1.63 25.87
CA GLY A 69 -6.92 -1.63 24.54
C GLY A 69 -6.41 -2.79 23.71
N ALA A 70 -7.24 -3.32 22.81
CA ALA A 70 -6.83 -4.37 21.88
C ALA A 70 -7.45 -4.19 20.49
N TYR A 71 -6.67 -4.40 19.43
CA TYR A 71 -7.14 -4.34 18.04
C TYR A 71 -6.46 -5.40 17.18
N GLY A 72 -7.19 -5.94 16.20
CA GLY A 72 -6.72 -7.04 15.35
C GLY A 72 -6.94 -8.44 15.92
N THR A 73 -6.48 -9.45 15.19
CA THR A 73 -6.63 -10.88 15.49
C THR A 73 -5.31 -11.60 15.18
N GLY A 74 -5.00 -12.69 15.90
CA GLY A 74 -3.78 -13.49 15.69
C GLY A 74 -2.66 -13.21 16.69
N GLU A 75 -1.40 -13.21 16.23
CA GLU A 75 -0.19 -13.13 17.05
C GLU A 75 -0.12 -11.80 17.84
N THR A 76 0.17 -11.88 19.13
CA THR A 76 -0.05 -10.72 20.03
C THR A 76 1.22 -9.89 20.24
N CYS A 77 1.15 -8.61 19.87
CA CYS A 77 2.19 -7.62 20.12
C CYS A 77 1.79 -6.69 21.28
N TYR A 78 2.65 -6.54 22.27
CA TYR A 78 2.40 -5.68 23.44
C TYR A 78 3.09 -4.33 23.31
N TYR A 79 2.37 -3.27 23.69
CA TYR A 79 2.89 -1.91 23.77
C TYR A 79 2.49 -1.30 25.12
N GLU A 80 3.48 -0.83 25.87
CA GLU A 80 3.30 -0.14 27.13
C GLU A 80 3.32 1.38 26.86
N ILE A 81 2.21 2.04 27.14
CA ILE A 81 2.01 3.48 26.91
C ILE A 81 1.17 4.00 28.08
N ASP A 82 1.78 4.81 28.95
CA ASP A 82 1.13 5.39 30.13
C ASP A 82 0.40 6.72 29.82
N GLY A 83 -0.49 7.11 30.74
CA GLY A 83 -1.20 8.40 30.66
C GLY A 83 -2.39 8.44 29.69
N LEU A 84 -2.87 7.30 29.20
CA LEU A 84 -4.10 7.17 28.43
C LEU A 84 -5.31 6.84 29.34
N ASP A 85 -6.47 6.80 28.72
CA ASP A 85 -7.70 6.16 29.22
C ASP A 85 -7.96 4.85 28.45
N SER A 86 -8.97 4.08 28.86
CA SER A 86 -9.33 2.81 28.19
C SER A 86 -9.72 3.02 26.72
N GLN A 87 -10.47 4.07 26.41
CA GLN A 87 -10.88 4.42 25.04
C GLN A 87 -9.69 4.89 24.20
N GLY A 88 -8.78 5.68 24.78
CA GLY A 88 -7.51 6.08 24.16
C GLY A 88 -6.58 4.90 23.89
N ALA A 89 -6.52 3.91 24.78
CA ALA A 89 -5.74 2.69 24.57
C ALA A 89 -6.26 1.86 23.40
N GLU A 90 -7.59 1.72 23.23
CA GLU A 90 -8.18 1.08 22.04
C GLU A 90 -7.89 1.86 20.76
N LYS A 91 -8.02 3.19 20.80
CA LYS A 91 -7.70 4.07 19.67
C LYS A 91 -6.21 3.94 19.27
N ARG A 92 -5.29 3.94 20.24
CA ARG A 92 -3.85 3.73 20.00
C ARG A 92 -3.56 2.33 19.47
N ALA A 93 -4.21 1.28 19.98
CA ALA A 93 -4.05 -0.08 19.46
C ALA A 93 -4.44 -0.16 17.96
N LYS A 94 -5.51 0.55 17.57
CA LYS A 94 -5.94 0.66 16.17
C LYS A 94 -4.98 1.49 15.30
N GLU A 95 -4.46 2.60 15.80
CA GLU A 95 -3.45 3.42 15.10
C GLU A 95 -2.18 2.61 14.85
N ILE A 96 -1.60 2.00 15.90
CA ILE A 96 -0.40 1.15 15.80
C ILE A 96 -0.63 -0.04 14.86
N PHE A 97 -1.82 -0.66 14.88
CA PHE A 97 -2.15 -1.73 13.94
C PHE A 97 -2.12 -1.23 12.49
N ASN A 98 -2.73 -0.09 12.17
CA ASN A 98 -2.70 0.45 10.80
C ASN A 98 -1.29 0.86 10.34
N GLU A 99 -0.41 1.27 11.27
CA GLU A 99 0.98 1.65 10.98
C GLU A 99 1.94 0.46 10.85
N LYS A 100 1.70 -0.64 11.58
CA LYS A 100 2.65 -1.77 11.72
C LYS A 100 2.16 -3.07 11.10
N CYS A 101 0.85 -3.22 10.88
CA CYS A 101 0.21 -4.44 10.40
C CYS A 101 -0.43 -4.19 9.04
N GLY A 102 0.31 -4.50 7.98
CA GLY A 102 -0.16 -4.48 6.60
C GLY A 102 0.61 -5.46 5.74
N SER A 103 0.13 -5.73 4.53
CA SER A 103 0.92 -6.38 3.50
C SER A 103 1.83 -5.36 2.82
N GLY A 104 2.93 -5.80 2.23
CA GLY A 104 3.81 -4.91 1.48
C GLY A 104 5.18 -5.52 1.28
N PHE A 105 6.19 -4.66 1.19
CA PHE A 105 7.58 -5.07 1.02
C PHE A 105 8.49 -4.32 1.98
N LYS A 106 9.65 -4.91 2.22
CA LYS A 106 10.79 -4.26 2.85
C LYS A 106 11.97 -4.30 1.89
N GLY A 107 12.75 -3.22 1.90
CA GLY A 107 13.90 -3.03 1.05
C GLY A 107 13.65 -1.95 0.01
N LYS A 108 14.13 -2.17 -1.21
CA LYS A 108 14.03 -1.20 -2.31
C LYS A 108 14.04 -1.88 -3.67
N PHE A 109 13.65 -1.14 -4.70
CA PHE A 109 13.87 -1.54 -6.09
C PHE A 109 14.23 -0.34 -6.95
N ILE A 110 14.87 -0.59 -8.09
CA ILE A 110 15.22 0.42 -9.08
C ILE A 110 14.33 0.21 -10.29
N SER A 111 13.57 1.24 -10.66
CA SER A 111 12.74 1.23 -11.87
C SER A 111 13.31 2.10 -12.98
N PHE A 112 12.88 1.82 -14.20
CA PHE A 112 12.92 2.80 -15.28
C PHE A 112 12.05 4.01 -14.91
N GLY A 113 12.27 5.14 -15.59
CA GLY A 113 11.57 6.40 -15.36
C GLY A 113 10.05 6.45 -15.58
N PHE A 114 9.41 5.31 -15.85
CA PHE A 114 7.97 5.20 -16.03
C PHE A 114 7.43 3.90 -15.38
N PRO A 115 6.33 3.96 -14.62
CA PRO A 115 5.57 5.15 -14.25
C PRO A 115 6.32 6.05 -13.23
N SER A 116 6.26 7.37 -13.43
CA SER A 116 6.95 8.33 -12.56
C SER A 116 6.16 8.62 -11.29
N ILE A 117 6.52 7.93 -10.21
CA ILE A 117 5.86 8.06 -8.91
C ILE A 117 6.41 9.16 -7.99
N THR A 118 5.69 9.46 -6.92
CA THR A 118 6.09 10.35 -5.81
C THR A 118 6.05 9.62 -4.45
N HIS A 119 6.60 10.27 -3.41
CA HIS A 119 6.35 9.88 -2.02
C HIS A 119 4.83 9.85 -1.72
N SER A 120 4.42 9.03 -0.75
CA SER A 120 3.02 8.83 -0.32
C SER A 120 2.04 8.33 -1.40
N GLN A 121 2.55 7.84 -2.54
CA GLN A 121 1.72 7.19 -3.54
C GLN A 121 1.53 5.71 -3.19
N ILE A 122 0.36 5.15 -3.49
CA ILE A 122 0.13 3.70 -3.46
C ILE A 122 0.56 3.15 -4.82
N ILE A 123 1.36 2.08 -4.81
CA ILE A 123 1.83 1.36 -5.99
C ILE A 123 1.43 -0.11 -5.90
N GLU A 124 1.38 -0.79 -7.03
CA GLU A 124 1.17 -2.23 -7.10
C GLU A 124 2.44 -2.90 -7.65
N VAL A 125 3.05 -3.77 -6.85
CA VAL A 125 4.18 -4.59 -7.28
C VAL A 125 3.65 -5.97 -7.63
N GLN A 126 3.94 -6.43 -8.84
CA GLN A 126 3.44 -7.69 -9.41
C GLN A 126 4.61 -8.55 -9.87
N ASP A 127 4.68 -9.77 -9.39
CA ASP A 127 5.56 -10.81 -9.93
C ASP A 127 4.72 -11.75 -10.81
N PRO A 128 5.02 -11.86 -12.13
CA PRO A 128 4.27 -12.74 -13.02
C PRO A 128 4.55 -14.22 -12.74
N ASP A 129 5.67 -14.55 -12.11
CA ASP A 129 6.11 -15.92 -11.86
C ASP A 129 5.68 -16.39 -10.44
N ASP A 130 5.55 -15.46 -9.49
CA ASP A 130 5.09 -15.74 -8.11
C ASP A 130 4.00 -14.76 -7.60
N LEU A 131 2.74 -15.22 -7.62
CA LEU A 131 1.61 -14.45 -7.10
C LEU A 131 1.71 -14.10 -5.60
N SER A 132 2.45 -14.88 -4.79
CA SER A 132 2.65 -14.57 -3.36
C SER A 132 3.55 -13.36 -3.15
N ARG A 133 4.43 -13.07 -4.11
CA ARG A 133 5.31 -11.91 -4.17
C ARG A 133 4.65 -10.67 -4.79
N SER A 134 3.33 -10.72 -5.05
CA SER A 134 2.55 -9.61 -5.59
C SER A 134 1.73 -8.91 -4.49
N ALA A 135 1.97 -7.62 -4.27
CA ALA A 135 1.24 -6.84 -3.26
C ALA A 135 1.16 -5.35 -3.61
N LYS A 136 0.16 -4.68 -3.04
CA LYS A 136 0.12 -3.21 -2.97
C LYS A 136 1.10 -2.74 -1.90
N ALA A 137 1.72 -1.59 -2.12
CA ALA A 137 2.62 -0.97 -1.17
C ALA A 137 2.43 0.55 -1.15
N PHE A 138 2.65 1.15 0.02
CA PHE A 138 2.80 2.60 0.14
C PHE A 138 4.24 2.99 -0.18
N VAL A 139 4.45 4.17 -0.76
CA VAL A 139 5.79 4.64 -1.12
C VAL A 139 6.36 5.54 -0.02
N ASP A 140 7.23 4.96 0.81
CA ASP A 140 7.93 5.64 1.91
C ASP A 140 9.02 6.60 1.40
N LYS A 141 9.67 6.28 0.27
CA LYS A 141 10.71 7.13 -0.31
C LYS A 141 10.90 6.86 -1.80
N VAL A 142 11.21 7.91 -2.56
CA VAL A 142 11.67 7.83 -3.96
C VAL A 142 12.90 8.70 -4.11
N ILE A 143 13.99 8.13 -4.62
CA ILE A 143 15.19 8.88 -5.04
C ILE A 143 15.22 8.86 -6.57
N LYS A 144 15.06 10.04 -7.16
CA LYS A 144 15.07 10.25 -8.61
C LYS A 144 16.50 10.59 -9.04
N LYS A 145 17.11 9.78 -9.89
CA LYS A 145 18.49 9.95 -10.37
C LYS A 145 18.50 10.14 -11.89
N PHE A 146 19.30 11.07 -12.38
CA PHE A 146 19.49 11.32 -13.80
C PHE A 146 20.98 11.19 -14.13
N ASN A 147 21.34 10.08 -14.77
CA ASN A 147 22.72 9.71 -15.06
C ASN A 147 22.92 9.56 -16.58
N LYS A 148 24.14 9.20 -17.01
CA LYS A 148 24.42 8.81 -18.41
C LYS A 148 23.52 7.65 -18.87
N ASP A 149 23.16 6.76 -17.95
CA ASP A 149 22.25 5.62 -18.17
C ASP A 149 20.75 6.02 -18.16
N GLY A 150 20.46 7.32 -18.27
CA GLY A 150 19.11 7.88 -18.31
C GLY A 150 18.50 8.16 -16.93
N TYR A 151 17.18 8.35 -16.93
CA TYR A 151 16.39 8.64 -15.74
C TYR A 151 15.96 7.34 -15.02
N ARG A 152 16.32 7.23 -13.74
CA ARG A 152 16.11 6.06 -12.87
C ARG A 152 15.43 6.47 -11.57
N GLN A 153 14.65 5.56 -11.00
CA GLN A 153 13.98 5.79 -9.71
C GLN A 153 14.31 4.66 -8.75
N GLU A 154 14.96 4.99 -7.64
CA GLU A 154 15.17 4.07 -6.53
C GLU A 154 14.02 4.26 -5.55
N ILE A 155 13.18 3.23 -5.42
CA ILE A 155 11.87 3.27 -4.76
C ILE A 155 11.94 2.39 -3.52
N PHE A 156 11.50 2.93 -2.40
CA PHE A 156 11.39 2.23 -1.12
C PHE A 156 9.90 2.03 -0.83
N PRO A 157 9.34 0.86 -1.17
CA PRO A 157 8.00 0.48 -0.73
C PRO A 157 8.01 0.17 0.77
N GLY A 158 6.90 0.51 1.42
CA GLY A 158 6.59 0.15 2.80
C GLY A 158 5.27 -0.63 2.89
N PHE A 159 4.66 -0.60 4.07
CA PHE A 159 3.42 -1.32 4.35
C PHE A 159 2.20 -0.61 3.75
N TYR A 160 1.27 -1.39 3.21
CA TYR A 160 -0.06 -0.94 2.84
C TYR A 160 -1.11 -1.79 3.56
N TYR A 161 -1.87 -1.14 4.45
CA TYR A 161 -3.08 -1.72 4.98
C TYR A 161 -4.24 -1.45 4.01
N GLU A 162 -4.70 -2.47 3.28
CA GLU A 162 -5.91 -2.33 2.44
C GLU A 162 -7.11 -2.09 3.37
N PRO A 163 -7.80 -0.93 3.29
CA PRO A 163 -8.92 -0.65 4.18
C PRO A 163 -10.03 -1.68 3.93
N PRO A 164 -10.72 -2.16 4.99
CA PRO A 164 -11.76 -3.17 4.85
C PRO A 164 -12.83 -2.65 3.89
N LYS A 165 -13.13 -3.46 2.86
CA LYS A 165 -14.07 -3.11 1.79
C LYS A 165 -15.45 -2.82 2.40
N THR A 166 -15.78 -1.54 2.53
CA THR A 166 -17.09 -1.04 2.96
C THR A 166 -18.11 -1.35 1.86
N GLY A 167 -18.60 -2.59 1.90
CA GLY A 167 -19.33 -3.20 0.79
C GLY A 167 -19.88 -4.59 1.07
N SER A 168 -19.81 -5.11 2.30
CA SER A 168 -20.71 -6.18 2.73
C SER A 168 -22.12 -5.60 2.90
N SER A 169 -22.84 -5.51 1.78
CA SER A 169 -24.30 -5.42 1.83
C SER A 169 -24.79 -6.53 2.75
N LYS A 170 -25.50 -6.17 3.83
CA LYS A 170 -26.20 -7.16 4.65
C LYS A 170 -27.12 -7.93 3.71
N SER A 171 -26.82 -9.20 3.47
CA SER A 171 -27.77 -10.11 2.85
C SER A 171 -28.92 -10.25 3.83
N ASN A 172 -29.97 -9.44 3.66
CA ASN A 172 -31.21 -9.62 4.38
C ASN A 172 -31.72 -11.01 4.04
N GLY A 173 -31.52 -11.96 4.95
CA GLY A 173 -32.16 -13.26 4.88
C GLY A 173 -33.66 -13.02 4.77
N LYS A 174 -34.24 -13.45 3.65
CA LYS A 174 -35.70 -13.50 3.55
C LYS A 174 -36.21 -14.52 4.58
N LYS A 175 -37.39 -14.20 5.11
CA LYS A 175 -38.17 -15.01 6.05
C LYS A 175 -38.32 -16.46 5.58
#